data_AF-A0A9P7Y1W0-F1
#
_entry.id   AF-A0A9P7Y1W0-F1
#
_cell.length_a   1.000
_cell.length_b   1.000
_cell.length_c   1.000
_cell.angle_alpha   90.00
_cell.angle_beta   90.00
_cell.angle_gamma   90.00
#
_symmetry.space_group_name_H-M   'P 1'
#
loop_
_entity.id
_entity.type
_entity.pdbx_description
1 polymer ?
#
loop_
_entity_poly.entity_id
_entity_poly.type
_entity_poly.pdbx_seq_one_letter_code
_entity_poly.pdbx_strand_id
1 'polypeptide(L)'
;MKSAQIAILLVAIVATLLSIVEAKATQVVRFGKKHSGKSTWFNGHDLKAVACYGDLENNSHVNAGDSWLIGAVHMNFYKGGEKSACFECAKITAGKRSVVVRIIDDCAGCAPNQIDLTASAFKKLAPLNQGVVKTTYEFVRCPTKGNIKWPKSPKPKAK
;
A
#
# COMPACT_ATOMS: atom_id res chain seq x y z
N MET A 1 -16.45 19.00 68.27
CA MET A 1 -16.10 17.59 68.46
C MET A 1 -16.08 16.88 67.11
N LYS A 2 -14.92 16.35 66.71
CA LYS A 2 -14.66 15.12 65.91
C LYS A 2 -15.54 14.89 64.66
N SER A 3 -15.04 14.97 63.42
CA SER A 3 -14.05 14.13 62.70
C SER A 3 -14.75 13.37 61.57
N ALA A 4 -14.06 13.35 60.42
CA ALA A 4 -14.41 12.85 59.09
C ALA A 4 -15.02 11.44 59.00
N GLN A 5 -15.75 11.19 57.91
CA GLN A 5 -15.48 10.08 56.98
C GLN A 5 -16.06 10.31 55.57
N ILE A 6 -15.39 9.67 54.62
CA ILE A 6 -15.35 9.85 53.16
C ILE A 6 -16.39 8.95 52.47
N ALA A 7 -16.99 9.41 51.37
CA ALA A 7 -17.51 8.50 50.33
C ALA A 7 -17.40 9.17 48.95
N ILE A 8 -16.36 8.75 48.22
CA ILE A 8 -16.14 8.95 46.79
C ILE A 8 -17.19 8.10 46.06
N LEU A 9 -18.10 8.69 45.27
CA LEU A 9 -18.53 8.18 43.97
C LEU A 9 -19.61 9.08 43.37
N LEU A 10 -19.32 9.70 42.23
CA LEU A 10 -20.17 9.67 41.02
C LEU A 10 -19.34 10.30 39.90
N VAL A 11 -18.41 9.52 39.37
CA VAL A 11 -17.84 9.70 38.05
C VAL A 11 -18.96 9.41 37.06
N ALA A 12 -19.73 10.43 36.69
CA ALA A 12 -20.67 10.36 35.58
C ALA A 12 -20.02 10.99 34.34
N ILE A 13 -19.07 10.25 33.79
CA ILE A 13 -18.94 9.96 32.36
C ILE A 13 -19.17 11.18 31.44
N VAL A 14 -18.12 11.98 31.27
CA VAL A 14 -17.91 12.69 29.99
C VAL A 14 -17.48 11.61 28.98
N ALA A 15 -18.44 10.82 28.52
CA ALA A 15 -18.26 10.04 27.31
C ALA A 15 -18.31 11.03 26.16
N THR A 16 -17.21 11.73 25.93
CA THR A 16 -16.91 12.24 24.60
C THR A 16 -16.96 11.03 23.67
N LEU A 17 -18.09 10.90 22.97
CA LEU A 17 -18.20 10.19 21.72
C LEU A 17 -17.18 10.84 20.77
N LEU A 18 -15.90 10.47 20.90
CA LEU A 18 -15.01 10.42 19.76
C LEU A 18 -15.65 9.38 18.85
N SER A 19 -16.53 9.84 17.97
CA SER A 19 -16.98 9.05 16.84
C SER A 19 -15.73 8.53 16.18
N ILE A 20 -15.52 7.22 16.29
CA ILE A 20 -14.48 6.52 15.57
C ILE A 20 -14.82 6.80 14.12
N VAL A 21 -14.10 7.71 13.48
CA VAL A 21 -14.25 7.95 12.05
C VAL A 21 -13.74 6.68 11.41
N GLU A 22 -14.66 5.77 11.11
CA GLU A 22 -14.39 4.61 10.29
C GLU A 22 -13.82 5.15 8.99
N ALA A 23 -12.51 4.95 8.77
CA ALA A 23 -11.82 5.47 7.60
C ALA A 23 -12.32 4.71 6.37
N LYS A 24 -13.45 5.14 5.82
CA LYS A 24 -14.00 4.55 4.61
C LYS A 24 -12.99 4.70 3.47
N ALA A 25 -12.83 3.64 2.69
CA ALA A 25 -12.07 3.67 1.46
C ALA A 25 -12.53 4.83 0.55
N THR A 26 -11.63 5.76 0.25
CA THR A 26 -11.95 7.00 -0.49
C THR A 26 -11.42 7.00 -1.92
N GLN A 27 -10.44 6.15 -2.24
CA GLN A 27 -9.75 6.11 -3.53
C GLN A 27 -10.41 5.09 -4.45
N VAL A 28 -10.47 5.38 -5.75
CA VAL A 28 -10.91 4.43 -6.78
C VAL A 28 -9.75 4.26 -7.74
N VAL A 29 -9.39 3.02 -8.08
CA VAL A 29 -8.40 2.75 -9.12
C VAL A 29 -8.94 3.29 -10.45
N ARG A 30 -8.30 4.35 -10.96
CA ARG A 30 -8.66 5.01 -12.22
C ARG A 30 -7.42 5.13 -13.09
N PHE A 31 -7.47 4.49 -14.26
CA PHE A 31 -6.35 4.47 -15.18
C PHE A 31 -6.11 5.88 -15.77
N GLY A 32 -4.84 6.27 -15.87
CA GLY A 32 -4.43 7.56 -16.41
C GLY A 32 -4.74 8.78 -15.54
N LYS A 33 -5.36 8.59 -14.35
CA LYS A 33 -5.51 9.68 -13.37
C LYS A 33 -4.24 9.77 -12.53
N LYS A 34 -3.65 10.96 -12.45
CA LYS A 34 -2.47 11.21 -11.63
C LYS A 34 -2.83 11.51 -10.18
N HIS A 35 -2.04 10.95 -9.28
CA HIS A 35 -2.10 11.13 -7.84
C HIS A 35 -0.76 11.67 -7.36
N SER A 36 -0.78 12.73 -6.56
CA SER A 36 0.42 13.26 -5.89
C SER A 36 0.56 12.59 -4.52
N GLY A 37 1.78 12.14 -4.22
CA GLY A 37 2.07 11.45 -2.98
C GLY A 37 3.56 11.28 -2.76
N LYS A 38 3.94 10.12 -2.22
CA LYS A 38 5.33 9.78 -1.92
C LYS A 38 5.59 8.32 -2.18
N SER A 39 6.86 7.97 -2.35
CA SER A 39 7.30 6.59 -2.38
C SER A 39 8.39 6.36 -1.35
N THR A 40 8.36 5.17 -0.75
CA THR A 40 9.37 4.63 0.16
C THR A 40 9.92 3.33 -0.42
N TRP A 41 10.77 2.61 0.32
CA TRP A 41 11.23 1.33 -0.14
C TRP A 41 11.42 0.26 0.94
N PHE A 42 11.38 -1.00 0.51
CA PHE A 42 11.66 -2.22 1.27
C PHE A 42 12.55 -3.19 0.47
N ASN A 43 13.19 -4.17 1.13
CA ASN A 43 13.91 -5.24 0.42
C ASN A 43 12.95 -6.34 -0.01
N GLY A 44 13.08 -6.83 -1.24
CA GLY A 44 12.19 -7.87 -1.75
C GLY A 44 12.27 -9.15 -0.93
N HIS A 45 13.47 -9.56 -0.50
CA HIS A 45 13.64 -10.77 0.30
C HIS A 45 12.97 -10.71 1.68
N ASP A 46 12.67 -9.52 2.21
CA ASP A 46 11.95 -9.36 3.48
C ASP A 46 10.43 -9.56 3.31
N LEU A 47 9.91 -9.39 2.09
CA LEU A 47 8.49 -9.51 1.81
C LEU A 47 8.11 -10.96 1.47
N LYS A 48 7.46 -11.62 2.44
CA LYS A 48 6.96 -13.00 2.34
C LYS A 48 5.44 -13.02 2.21
N ALA A 49 4.92 -14.06 1.54
CA ALA A 49 3.48 -14.30 1.39
C ALA A 49 2.70 -13.05 0.91
N VAL A 50 3.08 -12.52 -0.25
CA VAL A 50 2.53 -11.25 -0.77
C VAL A 50 0.99 -11.26 -0.80
N ALA A 51 0.38 -10.21 -0.25
CA ALA A 51 -1.05 -10.16 0.06
C ALA A 51 -1.93 -10.50 -1.15
N CYS A 52 -1.66 -9.92 -2.32
CA CYS A 52 -2.50 -10.15 -3.50
C CYS A 52 -2.58 -11.61 -3.93
N TYR A 53 -1.50 -12.39 -3.76
CA TYR A 53 -1.53 -13.83 -4.08
C TYR A 53 -2.10 -14.66 -2.94
N GLY A 54 -1.80 -14.32 -1.68
CA GLY A 54 -2.36 -14.98 -0.52
C GLY A 54 -3.88 -14.83 -0.46
N ASP A 55 -4.36 -13.60 -0.48
CA ASP A 55 -5.75 -13.26 -0.16
C ASP A 55 -6.70 -13.50 -1.32
N LEU A 56 -6.25 -13.25 -2.56
CA LEU A 56 -7.10 -13.41 -3.75
C LEU A 56 -6.93 -14.75 -4.44
N GLU A 57 -5.75 -15.36 -4.37
CA GLU A 57 -5.44 -16.60 -5.10
C GLU A 57 -5.21 -17.80 -4.18
N ASN A 58 -5.34 -17.63 -2.86
CA ASN A 58 -5.06 -18.67 -1.86
C ASN A 58 -3.65 -19.27 -2.04
N ASN A 59 -2.68 -18.42 -2.36
CA ASN A 59 -1.29 -18.80 -2.64
C ASN A 59 -0.31 -17.96 -1.83
N SER A 60 -0.09 -18.37 -0.59
CA SER A 60 0.87 -17.75 0.35
C SER A 60 2.34 -18.12 0.08
N HIS A 61 2.63 -18.91 -0.96
CA HIS A 61 4.00 -19.31 -1.29
C HIS A 61 4.76 -18.31 -2.16
N VAL A 62 4.10 -17.21 -2.56
CA VAL A 62 4.74 -16.18 -3.38
C VAL A 62 5.48 -15.20 -2.45
N ASN A 63 6.81 -15.23 -2.54
CA ASN A 63 7.69 -14.28 -1.86
C ASN A 63 8.30 -13.32 -2.88
N ALA A 64 8.55 -12.08 -2.50
CA ALA A 64 9.14 -11.12 -3.41
C ALA A 64 10.65 -11.37 -3.62
N GLY A 65 11.13 -11.04 -4.82
CA GLY A 65 12.54 -11.04 -5.16
C GLY A 65 13.12 -9.62 -5.14
N ASP A 66 14.38 -9.47 -4.72
CA ASP A 66 15.04 -8.16 -4.62
C ASP A 66 15.15 -7.40 -5.94
N SER A 67 15.24 -8.13 -7.05
CA SER A 67 15.36 -7.53 -8.38
C SER A 67 14.01 -7.22 -9.03
N TRP A 68 12.90 -7.51 -8.35
CA TRP A 68 11.56 -7.28 -8.88
C TRP A 68 11.20 -5.79 -8.87
N LEU A 69 10.35 -5.40 -9.81
CA LEU A 69 9.79 -4.06 -9.93
C LEU A 69 8.34 -4.09 -9.47
N ILE A 70 8.16 -4.17 -8.16
CA ILE A 70 6.85 -4.25 -7.51
C ILE A 70 6.68 -3.11 -6.50
N GLY A 71 5.42 -2.86 -6.14
CA GLY A 71 5.08 -1.98 -5.03
C GLY A 71 3.94 -2.52 -4.17
N ALA A 72 3.80 -1.92 -3.00
CA ALA A 72 2.73 -2.12 -2.05
C ALA A 72 1.99 -0.81 -1.82
N VAL A 73 0.68 -0.89 -1.62
CA VAL A 73 -0.18 0.25 -1.27
C VAL A 73 -1.06 -0.15 -0.10
N HIS A 74 -1.55 0.80 0.68
CA HIS A 74 -2.55 0.48 1.70
C HIS A 74 -3.90 0.22 1.02
N MET A 75 -4.29 -1.04 0.94
CA MET A 75 -5.44 -1.51 0.18
C MET A 75 -6.77 -0.94 0.69
N ASN A 76 -6.89 -0.69 2.00
CA ASN A 76 -8.09 -0.11 2.61
C ASN A 76 -8.41 1.31 2.15
N PHE A 77 -7.46 2.04 1.55
CA PHE A 77 -7.79 3.32 0.93
C PHE A 77 -8.55 3.18 -0.38
N TYR A 78 -8.54 2.01 -1.02
CA TYR A 78 -9.18 1.79 -2.32
C TYR A 78 -10.55 1.12 -2.20
N LYS A 79 -11.53 1.65 -2.93
CA LYS A 79 -12.87 1.07 -3.02
C LYS A 79 -12.78 -0.30 -3.68
N GLY A 80 -13.15 -1.34 -2.92
CA GLY A 80 -12.97 -2.74 -3.32
C GLY A 80 -11.76 -3.41 -2.64
N GLY A 81 -10.98 -2.67 -1.85
CA GLY A 81 -9.83 -3.19 -1.10
C GLY A 81 -8.78 -3.79 -2.00
N GLU A 82 -8.18 -4.89 -1.55
CA GLU A 82 -7.21 -5.70 -2.30
C GLU A 82 -7.65 -5.99 -3.72
N LYS A 83 -8.92 -6.40 -3.93
CA LYS A 83 -9.46 -6.77 -5.24
C LYS A 83 -9.33 -5.67 -6.30
N SER A 84 -9.21 -4.41 -5.88
CA SER A 84 -9.20 -3.27 -6.80
C SER A 84 -7.81 -2.85 -7.26
N ALA A 85 -6.80 -2.90 -6.38
CA ALA A 85 -5.45 -2.44 -6.68
C ALA A 85 -4.48 -3.60 -6.95
N CYS A 86 -4.78 -4.80 -6.44
CA CYS A 86 -3.96 -5.97 -6.71
C CYS A 86 -3.80 -6.26 -8.19
N PHE A 87 -2.58 -6.62 -8.57
CA PHE A 87 -2.16 -6.98 -9.92
C PHE A 87 -2.20 -5.87 -10.95
N GLU A 88 -2.68 -4.68 -10.60
CA GLU A 88 -2.57 -3.50 -11.43
C GLU A 88 -1.15 -2.96 -11.47
N CYS A 89 -0.84 -2.21 -12.52
CA CYS A 89 0.46 -1.55 -12.65
C CYS A 89 0.32 -0.05 -12.40
N ALA A 90 1.31 0.51 -11.71
CA ALA A 90 1.42 1.94 -11.47
C ALA A 90 2.67 2.47 -12.17
N LYS A 91 2.50 3.52 -12.98
CA LYS A 91 3.63 4.33 -13.45
C LYS A 91 3.88 5.40 -12.41
N ILE A 92 5.09 5.41 -11.87
CA ILE A 92 5.52 6.33 -10.80
C ILE A 92 6.58 7.25 -11.37
N THR A 93 6.47 8.54 -11.06
CA THR A 93 7.34 9.59 -11.58
C THR A 93 7.89 10.44 -10.44
N ALA A 94 9.21 10.62 -10.44
CA ALA A 94 9.94 11.54 -9.56
C ALA A 94 10.80 12.47 -10.43
N GLY A 95 10.41 13.74 -10.55
CA GLY A 95 11.03 14.68 -11.49
C GLY A 95 10.98 14.17 -12.93
N LYS A 96 12.15 13.97 -13.55
CA LYS A 96 12.28 13.44 -14.93
C LYS A 96 12.38 11.91 -15.01
N ARG A 97 12.43 11.21 -13.87
CA ARG A 97 12.60 9.75 -13.83
C ARG A 97 11.25 9.07 -13.65
N SER A 98 11.10 7.87 -14.19
CA SER A 98 9.90 7.06 -14.01
C SER A 98 10.18 5.57 -14.00
N VAL A 99 9.31 4.83 -13.33
CA VAL A 99 9.32 3.36 -13.30
C VAL A 99 7.88 2.86 -13.34
N VAL A 100 7.65 1.72 -13.99
CA VAL A 100 6.38 0.99 -13.90
C VAL A 100 6.60 -0.18 -12.96
N VAL A 101 5.73 -0.30 -11.96
CA VAL A 101 5.73 -1.41 -11.00
C VAL A 101 4.39 -2.12 -11.01
N ARG A 102 4.38 -3.39 -10.63
CA ARG A 102 3.14 -4.11 -10.34
C ARG A 102 2.82 -4.04 -8.85
N ILE A 103 1.57 -3.70 -8.52
CA ILE A 103 1.08 -3.73 -7.15
C ILE A 103 0.72 -5.17 -6.80
N ILE A 104 1.42 -5.76 -5.83
CA ILE A 104 1.20 -7.17 -5.45
C ILE A 104 1.05 -7.39 -3.94
N ASP A 105 1.08 -6.32 -3.14
CA ASP A 105 1.13 -6.45 -1.70
C ASP A 105 0.43 -5.28 -0.98
N ASP A 106 -0.05 -5.53 0.23
CA ASP A 106 -0.65 -4.53 1.10
C ASP A 106 0.41 -3.89 2.02
N CYS A 107 0.32 -2.57 2.15
CA CYS A 107 1.11 -1.81 3.10
C CYS A 107 0.18 -1.13 4.09
N ALA A 108 -0.27 -1.85 5.12
CA ALA A 108 -1.18 -1.33 6.15
C ALA A 108 -0.69 -0.04 6.85
N GLY A 109 0.63 0.17 6.91
CA GLY A 109 1.25 1.37 7.48
C GLY A 109 1.40 2.54 6.50
N CYS A 110 1.12 2.36 5.21
CA CYS A 110 1.30 3.40 4.21
C CYS A 110 0.23 4.48 4.34
N ALA A 111 0.63 5.74 4.11
CA ALA A 111 -0.30 6.87 4.02
C ALA A 111 -1.11 6.84 2.70
N PRO A 112 -2.21 7.61 2.58
CA PRO A 112 -2.90 7.77 1.30
C PRO A 112 -1.94 8.26 0.21
N ASN A 113 -2.07 7.71 -1.00
CA ASN A 113 -1.20 7.98 -2.16
C ASN A 113 0.30 7.65 -1.93
N GLN A 114 0.64 6.85 -0.92
CA GLN A 114 1.98 6.29 -0.76
C GLN A 114 2.08 4.95 -1.50
N ILE A 115 3.18 4.76 -2.23
CA ILE A 115 3.54 3.44 -2.78
C ILE A 115 4.89 3.05 -2.20
N ASP A 116 4.94 1.95 -1.46
CA ASP A 116 6.18 1.39 -0.95
C ASP A 116 6.79 0.46 -2.00
N LEU A 117 8.05 0.67 -2.36
CA LEU A 117 8.66 0.04 -3.53
C LEU A 117 9.73 -0.96 -3.13
N THR A 118 9.89 -2.00 -3.93
CA THR A 118 11.15 -2.74 -3.88
C THR A 118 12.36 -1.82 -4.10
N ALA A 119 13.45 -2.09 -3.40
CA ALA A 119 14.70 -1.33 -3.52
C ALA A 119 15.16 -1.14 -4.98
N SER A 120 14.98 -2.15 -5.83
CA SER A 120 15.36 -2.07 -7.25
C SER A 120 14.48 -1.11 -8.06
N ALA A 121 13.20 -0.99 -7.74
CA ALA A 121 12.29 -0.01 -8.33
C ALA A 121 12.57 1.40 -7.81
N PHE A 122 12.75 1.56 -6.49
CA PHE A 122 13.05 2.87 -5.90
C PHE A 122 14.34 3.48 -6.46
N LYS A 123 15.39 2.67 -6.67
CA LYS A 123 16.65 3.10 -7.30
C LYS A 123 16.48 3.73 -8.69
N LYS A 124 15.38 3.42 -9.41
CA LYS A 124 15.06 4.08 -10.69
C LYS A 124 14.58 5.52 -10.50
N LEU A 125 14.07 5.85 -9.32
CA LEU A 125 13.52 7.16 -8.97
C LEU A 125 14.51 8.01 -8.15
N ALA A 126 15.17 7.42 -7.15
CA ALA A 126 16.07 8.11 -6.23
C ALA A 126 17.10 7.14 -5.58
N PRO A 127 18.23 7.65 -5.05
CA PRO A 127 19.15 6.86 -4.23
C PRO A 127 18.48 6.32 -2.96
N LEU A 128 18.79 5.09 -2.54
CA LEU A 128 18.12 4.45 -1.38
C LEU A 128 18.28 5.21 -0.06
N ASN A 129 19.43 5.86 0.14
CA ASN A 129 19.72 6.64 1.36
C ASN A 129 18.80 7.86 1.52
N GLN A 130 18.08 8.26 0.47
CA GLN A 130 17.04 9.28 0.58
C GLN A 130 15.82 8.77 1.37
N GLY A 131 15.56 7.46 1.35
CA GLY A 131 14.49 6.77 2.08
C GLY A 131 13.07 7.05 1.58
N VAL A 132 12.75 8.32 1.33
CA VAL A 132 11.45 8.81 0.89
C VAL A 132 11.64 9.80 -0.26
N VAL A 133 10.78 9.71 -1.28
CA VAL A 133 10.78 10.66 -2.40
C VAL A 133 9.36 11.11 -2.73
N LYS A 134 9.18 12.41 -2.99
CA LYS A 134 7.90 12.93 -3.51
C LYS A 134 7.68 12.37 -4.91
N THR A 135 6.51 11.81 -5.16
CA THR A 135 6.17 11.18 -6.43
C THR A 135 4.80 11.61 -6.91
N THR A 136 4.60 11.47 -8.21
CA THR A 136 3.26 11.30 -8.77
C THR A 136 3.13 9.88 -9.28
N TYR A 137 1.94 9.31 -9.22
CA TYR A 137 1.67 8.02 -9.88
C TYR A 137 0.33 8.03 -10.60
N GLU A 138 0.20 7.15 -11.57
CA GLU A 138 -1.05 6.83 -12.24
C GLU A 138 -1.12 5.32 -12.46
N PHE A 139 -2.31 4.74 -12.29
CA PHE A 139 -2.53 3.36 -12.70
C PHE A 139 -2.52 3.27 -14.23
N VAL A 140 -1.84 2.27 -14.76
CA VAL A 140 -1.62 2.02 -16.18
C VAL A 140 -1.83 0.55 -16.49
N ARG A 141 -2.08 0.24 -17.76
CA ARG A 141 -2.05 -1.15 -18.21
C ARG A 141 -0.66 -1.73 -17.99
N CYS A 142 -0.60 -2.93 -17.41
CA CYS A 142 0.67 -3.62 -17.24
C CYS A 142 1.34 -3.89 -18.59
N PRO A 143 2.63 -3.54 -18.74
CA PRO A 143 3.41 -3.90 -19.92
C PRO A 143 3.40 -5.42 -20.15
N THR A 144 3.25 -5.84 -21.41
CA THR A 144 3.32 -7.25 -21.82
C THR A 144 4.63 -7.62 -22.50
N LYS A 145 5.51 -6.63 -22.72
CA LYS A 145 6.81 -6.77 -23.37
C LYS A 145 7.87 -5.99 -22.57
N GLY A 146 9.14 -6.38 -22.74
CA GLY A 146 10.28 -5.77 -22.07
C GLY A 146 10.76 -6.59 -20.87
N ASN A 147 11.72 -6.02 -20.11
CA ASN A 147 12.31 -6.66 -18.93
C ASN A 147 11.34 -6.60 -17.73
N ILE A 148 10.28 -7.41 -17.80
CA ILE A 148 9.26 -7.56 -16.77
C ILE A 148 9.84 -8.37 -15.62
N LYS A 149 9.87 -7.77 -14.43
CA LYS A 149 10.42 -8.39 -13.22
C LYS A 149 9.40 -8.42 -12.10
N TRP A 150 8.38 -9.24 -12.23
CA TRP A 150 7.39 -9.52 -11.19
C TRP A 150 6.88 -10.96 -11.36
N PRO A 151 6.24 -11.58 -10.36
CA PRO A 151 5.80 -12.96 -10.47
C PRO A 151 4.78 -13.10 -11.60
N LYS A 152 4.68 -14.32 -12.17
CA LYS A 152 3.72 -14.61 -13.23
C LYS A 152 2.33 -14.18 -12.77
N SER A 153 1.57 -13.56 -13.67
CA SER A 153 0.18 -13.22 -13.40
C SER A 153 -0.60 -14.45 -12.96
N PRO A 154 -1.51 -14.33 -11.98
CA PRO A 154 -2.50 -15.37 -11.72
C PRO A 154 -3.21 -15.72 -13.02
N LYS A 155 -3.60 -16.99 -13.18
CA LYS A 155 -4.48 -17.37 -14.29
C LYS A 155 -5.81 -16.64 -14.09
N PRO A 156 -6.44 -16.09 -15.14
CA PRO A 156 -7.78 -15.52 -15.01
C PRO A 156 -8.69 -16.56 -14.35
N LYS A 157 -9.39 -16.20 -13.26
CA LYS A 157 -10.40 -17.09 -12.70
C LYS A 157 -11.45 -17.33 -13.78
N ALA A 158 -11.71 -18.60 -14.08
CA ALA A 158 -12.82 -18.97 -14.95
C ALA A 158 -14.09 -18.36 -14.33
N LYS A 159 -14.87 -17.65 -15.16
CA LYS A 159 -16.14 -17.06 -14.75
C LYS A 159 -17.14 -18.13 -14.37
#